data_AF-A0A7S6VUR6-F1
#
_entry.id   AF-A0A7S6VUR6-F1
#
_cell.length_a   1.000
_cell.length_b   1.000
_cell.length_c   1.000
_cell.angle_alpha   90.00
_cell.angle_beta   90.00
_cell.angle_gamma   90.00
#
_symmetry.space_group_name_H-M   'P 1'
#
loop_
_entity.id
_entity.type
_entity.pdbx_description
1 polymer ?
#
loop_
_entity_poly.entity_id
_entity_poly.type
_entity_poly.pdbx_seq_one_letter_code
_entity_poly.pdbx_strand_id
1 'polypeptide(L)'
;MKNYILSCILFICSATQADSNHTFAALPYSSQINHECTQDDSEVFEPKTYHLNVGKVTLKTYSCHIEKAHHSQYYSSYGLKLDSGKQFFLNDQAVDAIGYVGITAQQVDASTVVFDNMYERGGDLVLLWFTDAQHLYSAKIPYMTSDEGSVTVTAQGQNIILQKKIYLGDDQKGLAKYKNIGQSIVIKKENNKGLVYQSGNMKSFQYDAFK
;
A
#
# COMPACT_ATOMS: atom_id res chain seq x y z
N MET A 1 -24.30 -45.38 -39.91
CA MET A 1 -24.00 -43.94 -39.88
C MET A 1 -24.46 -43.38 -38.53
N LYS A 2 -23.52 -43.16 -37.60
CA LYS A 2 -23.75 -42.46 -36.33
C LYS A 2 -22.61 -41.47 -36.16
N ASN A 3 -22.94 -40.18 -36.26
CA ASN A 3 -22.01 -39.07 -36.06
C ASN A 3 -21.79 -38.90 -34.55
N TYR A 4 -20.56 -39.12 -34.09
CA TYR A 4 -20.11 -38.62 -32.80
C TYR A 4 -19.30 -37.35 -33.04
N ILE A 5 -19.94 -36.21 -32.79
CA ILE A 5 -19.26 -34.92 -32.70
C ILE A 5 -18.56 -34.91 -31.34
N LEU A 6 -17.23 -35.04 -31.37
CA LEU A 6 -16.37 -34.84 -30.21
C LEU A 6 -16.33 -33.32 -29.93
N SER A 7 -17.11 -32.88 -28.95
CA SER A 7 -17.06 -31.50 -28.47
C SER A 7 -15.82 -31.35 -27.59
N CYS A 8 -14.70 -30.91 -28.17
CA CYS A 8 -13.54 -30.46 -27.41
C CYS A 8 -13.92 -29.14 -26.74
N ILE A 9 -14.23 -29.20 -25.44
CA ILE A 9 -14.33 -28.03 -24.57
C ILE A 9 -12.92 -27.44 -24.48
N LEU A 10 -12.67 -26.44 -25.33
CA LEU A 10 -11.54 -25.52 -25.17
C LEU A 10 -11.76 -24.77 -23.86
N PHE A 11 -11.07 -25.18 -22.81
CA PHE A 11 -10.81 -24.34 -21.66
C PHE A 11 -10.02 -23.13 -22.17
N ILE A 12 -10.72 -22.05 -22.47
CA ILE A 12 -10.12 -20.73 -22.64
C ILE A 12 -9.69 -20.33 -21.22
N CYS A 13 -8.50 -20.77 -20.82
CA CYS A 13 -7.79 -20.14 -19.73
C CYS A 13 -7.59 -18.69 -20.16
N SER A 14 -8.40 -17.78 -19.60
CA SER A 14 -8.20 -16.35 -19.72
C SER A 14 -6.83 -16.02 -19.14
N ALA A 15 -5.80 -16.11 -19.97
CA ALA A 15 -4.47 -15.60 -19.65
C ALA A 15 -4.61 -14.08 -19.64
N THR A 16 -5.03 -13.54 -18.49
CA THR A 16 -4.75 -12.15 -18.16
C THR A 16 -3.23 -12.04 -18.19
N GLN A 17 -2.71 -11.39 -19.23
CA GLN A 17 -1.28 -11.10 -19.32
C GLN A 17 -0.92 -10.31 -18.06
N ALA A 18 -0.08 -10.90 -17.21
CA ALA A 18 0.55 -10.17 -16.12
C ALA A 18 1.34 -9.03 -16.77
N ASP A 19 1.12 -7.81 -16.29
CA ASP A 19 1.82 -6.63 -16.77
C ASP A 19 3.26 -6.69 -16.26
N SER A 20 4.12 -7.46 -16.93
CA SER A 20 5.39 -7.94 -16.37
C SER A 20 6.44 -6.85 -16.15
N ASN A 21 6.14 -5.58 -16.49
CA ASN A 21 7.06 -4.45 -16.39
C ASN A 21 6.53 -3.31 -15.49
N HIS A 22 5.62 -3.59 -14.55
CA HIS A 22 5.15 -2.56 -13.65
C HIS A 22 6.26 -2.13 -12.66
N THR A 23 6.53 -0.82 -12.62
CA THR A 23 7.46 -0.20 -11.67
C THR A 23 6.67 0.59 -10.65
N PHE A 24 6.87 0.31 -9.37
CA PHE A 24 6.22 1.06 -8.31
C PHE A 24 6.90 2.42 -8.10
N ALA A 25 6.10 3.44 -7.81
CA ALA A 25 6.63 4.72 -7.37
C ALA A 25 7.29 4.53 -6.00
N ALA A 26 8.58 4.85 -5.90
CA ALA A 26 9.26 4.94 -4.62
C ALA A 26 8.97 6.31 -3.99
N LEU A 27 8.75 6.33 -2.68
CA LEU A 27 8.67 7.58 -1.94
C LEU A 27 10.09 8.08 -1.65
N PRO A 28 10.48 9.28 -2.12
CA PRO A 28 11.76 9.86 -1.77
C PRO A 28 11.82 10.08 -0.27
N TYR A 29 12.96 9.76 0.35
CA TYR A 29 13.15 9.96 1.77
C TYR A 29 14.36 10.82 2.10
N SER A 30 14.27 11.53 3.22
CA SER A 30 15.34 12.33 3.82
C SER A 30 15.63 11.88 5.25
N SER A 31 16.81 12.25 5.76
CA SER A 31 17.18 12.04 7.17
C SER A 31 16.66 13.13 8.09
N GLN A 32 16.20 14.24 7.52
CA GLN A 32 15.67 15.40 8.23
C GLN A 32 14.29 15.77 7.68
N ILE A 33 13.40 16.16 8.57
CA ILE A 33 12.11 16.71 8.20
C ILE A 33 12.26 18.17 7.78
N ASN A 34 11.43 18.62 6.84
CA ASN A 34 11.35 20.03 6.50
C ASN A 34 10.81 20.83 7.70
N HIS A 35 11.37 22.00 7.97
CA HIS A 35 10.94 22.91 9.02
C HIS A 35 9.48 23.37 8.87
N GLU A 36 8.98 23.42 7.63
CA GLU A 36 7.58 23.75 7.31
C GLU A 36 6.61 22.56 7.46
N CYS A 37 7.07 21.45 8.05
CA CYS A 37 6.22 20.31 8.40
C CYS A 37 5.77 20.39 9.86
N THR A 38 4.48 20.15 10.07
CA THR A 38 3.90 19.98 11.41
C THR A 38 3.50 18.52 11.60
N GLN A 39 3.78 17.95 12.77
CA GLN A 39 3.31 16.59 13.08
C GLN A 39 1.78 16.60 13.15
N ASP A 40 1.14 15.62 12.52
CA ASP A 40 -0.32 15.53 12.58
C ASP A 40 -0.79 15.25 14.00
N ASP A 41 -2.00 15.71 14.32
CA ASP A 41 -2.65 15.44 15.59
C ASP A 41 -2.86 13.93 15.76
N SER A 42 -2.74 13.45 17.00
CA SER A 42 -3.06 12.06 17.37
C SER A 42 -4.49 11.64 17.05
N GLU A 43 -5.44 12.58 16.96
CA GLU A 43 -6.81 12.33 16.52
C GLU A 43 -6.88 11.98 15.02
N VAL A 44 -5.95 12.47 14.21
CA VAL A 44 -5.83 12.12 12.78
C VAL A 44 -5.00 10.86 12.61
N PHE A 45 -3.85 10.80 13.28
CA PHE A 45 -2.99 9.62 13.26
C PHE A 45 -2.24 9.46 14.58
N GLU A 46 -2.66 8.47 15.35
CA GLU A 46 -1.91 8.06 16.54
C GLU A 46 -0.58 7.40 16.13
N PRO A 47 0.56 7.87 16.66
CA PRO A 47 1.87 7.26 16.38
C PRO A 47 1.86 5.75 16.64
N LYS A 48 2.27 4.96 15.64
CA LYS A 48 2.32 3.50 15.75
C LYS A 48 3.74 3.01 15.96
N THR A 49 3.89 1.98 16.79
CA THR A 49 5.18 1.40 17.11
C THR A 49 5.19 -0.08 16.72
N TYR A 50 6.21 -0.49 16.00
CA TYR A 50 6.40 -1.85 15.50
C TYR A 50 7.70 -2.44 16.03
N HIS A 51 7.73 -3.76 16.19
CA HIS A 51 8.93 -4.51 16.55
C HIS A 51 9.38 -5.31 15.33
N LEU A 52 10.33 -4.73 14.59
CA LEU A 52 10.90 -5.33 13.38
C LEU A 52 12.26 -5.96 13.71
N ASN A 53 12.82 -6.71 12.76
CA ASN A 53 14.16 -7.28 12.84
C ASN A 53 15.25 -6.20 12.96
N VAL A 54 14.94 -4.95 12.60
CA VAL A 54 15.82 -3.78 12.75
C VAL A 54 15.66 -3.07 14.11
N GLY A 55 14.91 -3.66 15.03
CA GLY A 55 14.56 -3.09 16.33
C GLY A 55 13.17 -2.45 16.33
N LYS A 56 12.89 -1.63 17.34
CA LYS A 56 11.63 -0.90 17.38
C LYS A 56 11.66 0.27 16.40
N VAL A 57 10.54 0.42 15.69
CA VAL A 57 10.30 1.47 14.69
C VAL A 57 9.00 2.18 15.04
N THR A 58 9.07 3.49 15.23
CA THR A 58 7.89 4.33 15.44
C THR A 58 7.55 5.09 14.16
N LEU A 59 6.32 4.93 13.66
CA LEU A 59 5.74 5.74 12.59
C LEU A 59 5.00 6.94 13.18
N LYS A 60 5.21 8.09 12.54
CA LYS A 60 4.43 9.33 12.69
C LYS A 60 4.10 9.91 11.32
N THR A 61 3.03 10.69 11.23
CA THR A 61 2.67 11.42 10.02
C THR A 61 2.82 12.93 10.27
N TYR A 62 3.07 13.65 9.18
CA TYR A 62 3.31 15.08 9.18
C TYR A 62 2.63 15.71 7.97
N SER A 63 1.94 16.81 8.19
CA SER A 63 1.45 17.70 7.15
C SER A 63 2.50 18.76 6.85
N CYS A 64 2.89 18.87 5.59
CA CYS A 64 3.94 19.75 5.14
C CYS A 64 3.45 20.70 4.07
N HIS A 65 4.09 21.87 4.01
CA HIS A 65 3.85 22.90 3.00
C HIS A 65 5.19 23.40 2.46
N ILE A 66 5.23 23.72 1.17
CA ILE A 66 6.33 24.46 0.55
C ILE A 66 5.78 25.53 -0.38
N GLU A 67 6.38 26.71 -0.36
CA GLU A 67 6.13 27.75 -1.36
C GLU A 67 7.13 27.62 -2.51
N LYS A 68 6.64 27.47 -3.74
CA LYS A 68 7.44 27.55 -4.96
C LYS A 68 6.89 28.65 -5.84
N ALA A 69 7.66 29.73 -6.02
CA ALA A 69 7.44 30.78 -7.03
C ALA A 69 5.96 31.05 -7.35
N HIS A 70 5.20 31.45 -6.31
CA HIS A 70 3.75 31.80 -6.35
C HIS A 70 2.73 30.67 -6.25
N HIS A 71 3.15 29.44 -5.92
CA HIS A 71 2.25 28.33 -5.63
C HIS A 71 2.60 27.65 -4.29
N SER A 72 1.60 27.47 -3.43
CA SER A 72 1.69 26.61 -2.25
C SER A 72 1.50 25.16 -2.68
N GLN A 73 2.41 24.28 -2.29
CA GLN A 73 2.28 22.84 -2.46
C GLN A 73 2.23 22.20 -1.07
N TYR A 74 1.15 21.48 -0.80
CA TYR A 74 1.00 20.67 0.40
C TYR A 74 1.35 19.21 0.09
N TYR A 75 1.88 18.51 1.08
CA TYR A 75 2.23 17.09 0.96
C TYR A 75 2.28 16.42 2.34
N SER A 76 2.22 15.09 2.35
CA SER A 76 2.40 14.30 3.57
C SER A 76 3.82 13.77 3.69
N SER A 77 4.33 13.74 4.91
CA SER A 77 5.59 13.08 5.24
C SER A 77 5.37 12.00 6.30
N TYR A 78 5.92 10.81 6.07
CA TYR A 78 5.88 9.69 7.00
C TYR A 78 7.23 9.57 7.70
N GLY A 79 7.28 9.92 8.98
CA GLY A 79 8.47 9.84 9.80
C GLY A 79 8.61 8.49 10.47
N LEU A 80 9.68 7.77 10.17
CA LEU A 80 10.09 6.54 10.82
C LEU A 80 11.26 6.82 11.74
N LYS A 81 11.14 6.47 13.01
CA LYS A 81 12.22 6.58 14.00
C LYS A 81 12.59 5.20 14.50
N LEU A 82 13.86 4.82 14.35
CA LEU A 82 14.42 3.58 14.89
C LEU A 82 14.93 3.82 16.32
N ASP A 83 15.06 2.75 17.11
CA ASP A 83 15.66 2.80 18.46
C ASP A 83 17.08 3.39 18.49
N SER A 84 17.84 3.20 17.41
CA SER A 84 19.17 3.79 17.24
C SER A 84 19.15 5.32 17.17
N GLY A 85 17.97 5.93 17.08
CA GLY A 85 17.78 7.35 16.84
C GLY A 85 17.78 7.73 15.35
N LYS A 86 18.13 6.79 14.45
CA LYS A 86 18.05 7.02 13.01
C LYS A 86 16.62 7.31 12.58
N GLN A 87 16.47 8.28 11.68
CA GLN A 87 15.17 8.71 11.17
C GLN A 87 15.14 8.67 9.64
N PHE A 88 13.97 8.33 9.10
CA PHE A 88 13.63 8.42 7.69
C PHE A 88 12.33 9.19 7.56
N PHE A 89 12.28 10.17 6.67
CA PHE A 89 11.07 10.94 6.37
C PHE A 89 10.69 10.71 4.92
N LEU A 90 9.66 9.92 4.66
CA LEU A 90 9.19 9.59 3.32
C LEU A 90 8.15 10.61 2.86
N ASN A 91 8.44 11.35 1.80
CA ASN A 91 7.61 12.47 1.34
C ASN A 91 6.71 12.06 0.18
N ASP A 92 5.40 12.18 0.35
CA ASP A 92 4.39 11.94 -0.68
C ASP A 92 3.90 13.24 -1.29
N GLN A 93 4.63 13.72 -2.30
CA GLN A 93 4.39 14.99 -2.97
C GLN A 93 3.25 14.96 -4.00
N ALA A 94 2.68 13.78 -4.27
CA ALA A 94 1.66 13.58 -5.30
C ALA A 94 0.23 13.81 -4.79
N VAL A 95 0.05 14.03 -3.49
CA VAL A 95 -1.27 14.13 -2.85
C VAL A 95 -1.31 15.36 -1.97
N ASP A 96 -2.35 16.16 -2.16
CA ASP A 96 -2.71 17.24 -1.24
C ASP A 96 -3.32 16.62 0.03
N ALA A 97 -2.78 16.95 1.21
CA ALA A 97 -3.06 16.23 2.47
C ALA A 97 -4.53 16.32 2.95
N ILE A 98 -5.34 17.14 2.26
CA ILE A 98 -6.73 17.47 2.60
C ILE A 98 -7.71 16.32 2.25
N GLY A 99 -7.25 15.26 1.58
CA GLY A 99 -8.12 14.18 1.08
C GLY A 99 -8.26 12.93 1.96
N TYR A 100 -7.42 12.71 2.97
CA TYR A 100 -7.38 11.43 3.68
C TYR A 100 -8.58 11.25 4.62
N VAL A 101 -9.25 10.10 4.50
CA VAL A 101 -10.33 9.69 5.42
C VAL A 101 -9.75 8.98 6.64
N GLY A 102 -8.57 8.39 6.50
CA GLY A 102 -7.81 7.82 7.61
C GLY A 102 -6.54 7.12 7.12
N ILE A 103 -5.59 6.94 8.04
CA ILE A 103 -4.37 6.18 7.79
C ILE A 103 -4.39 4.92 8.66
N THR A 104 -4.48 3.76 8.02
CA THR A 104 -4.31 2.48 8.73
C THR A 104 -2.90 1.95 8.51
N ALA A 105 -2.32 1.32 9.52
CA ALA A 105 -0.90 1.04 9.53
C ALA A 105 -0.63 -0.29 10.24
N GLN A 106 -0.03 -1.24 9.54
CA GLN A 106 0.19 -2.60 10.06
C GLN A 106 1.58 -3.14 9.75
N GLN A 107 2.14 -3.87 10.71
CA GLN A 107 3.30 -4.72 10.47
C GLN A 107 2.81 -6.01 9.78
N VAL A 108 3.29 -6.26 8.56
CA VAL A 108 2.86 -7.43 7.76
C VAL A 108 3.78 -8.63 7.92
N ASP A 109 5.04 -8.38 8.30
CA ASP A 109 6.00 -9.40 8.72
C ASP A 109 7.12 -8.78 9.56
N ALA A 110 8.16 -9.56 9.87
CA ALA A 110 9.27 -9.15 10.72
C ALA A 110 10.13 -7.99 10.17
N SER A 111 9.95 -7.59 8.91
CA SER A 111 10.79 -6.59 8.23
C SER A 111 10.00 -5.51 7.48
N THR A 112 8.67 -5.61 7.51
CA THR A 112 7.81 -4.85 6.60
C THR A 112 6.63 -4.25 7.32
N VAL A 113 6.39 -2.98 7.03
CA VAL A 113 5.21 -2.25 7.49
C VAL A 113 4.49 -1.72 6.27
N VAL A 114 3.17 -1.72 6.31
CA VAL A 114 2.33 -1.17 5.25
C VAL A 114 1.36 -0.17 5.85
N PHE A 115 1.28 0.99 5.20
CA PHE A 115 0.32 2.03 5.52
C PHE A 115 -0.67 2.14 4.37
N ASP A 116 -1.92 2.36 4.71
CA ASP A 116 -2.98 2.61 3.76
C ASP A 116 -3.50 4.02 3.99
N ASN A 117 -3.19 4.90 3.05
CA ASN A 117 -3.74 6.23 3.00
C ASN A 117 -5.08 6.19 2.27
N MET A 118 -6.14 5.89 3.01
CA MET A 118 -7.43 5.63 2.42
C MET A 118 -8.16 6.94 2.08
N TYR A 119 -8.81 6.94 0.93
CA TYR A 119 -9.79 7.94 0.49
C TYR A 119 -11.15 7.26 0.32
N GLU A 120 -12.21 8.05 0.11
CA GLU A 120 -13.58 7.51 0.03
C GLU A 120 -13.74 6.33 -0.95
N ARG A 121 -13.00 6.25 -2.06
CA ARG A 121 -13.14 5.14 -3.04
C ARG A 121 -11.80 4.52 -3.46
N GLY A 122 -10.92 4.26 -2.50
CA GLY A 122 -9.60 3.72 -2.78
C GLY A 122 -8.57 4.19 -1.78
N GLY A 123 -7.32 4.18 -2.20
CA GLY A 123 -6.22 4.59 -1.34
C GLY A 123 -4.88 4.40 -2.00
N ASP A 124 -3.86 4.77 -1.24
CA ASP A 124 -2.48 4.52 -1.59
C ASP A 124 -1.86 3.61 -0.53
N LEU A 125 -1.53 2.38 -0.94
CA LEU A 125 -0.76 1.47 -0.10
C LEU A 125 0.71 1.84 -0.18
N VAL A 126 1.26 2.28 0.94
CA VAL A 126 2.67 2.57 1.13
C VAL A 126 3.33 1.40 1.83
N LEU A 127 4.09 0.61 1.08
CA LEU A 127 4.85 -0.51 1.60
C LEU A 127 6.26 -0.05 1.94
N LEU A 128 6.71 -0.40 3.14
CA LEU A 128 8.06 -0.13 3.63
C LEU A 128 8.74 -1.43 4.00
N TRP A 129 9.88 -1.70 3.38
CA TRP A 129 10.67 -2.90 3.62
C TRP A 129 12.08 -2.55 4.06
N PHE A 130 12.40 -2.88 5.31
CA PHE A 130 13.75 -2.75 5.85
C PHE A 130 14.56 -4.00 5.53
N THR A 131 15.67 -3.84 4.82
CA THR A 131 16.67 -4.92 4.68
C THR A 131 17.64 -4.93 5.85
N ASP A 132 17.92 -3.75 6.41
CA ASP A 132 18.66 -3.55 7.65
C ASP A 132 18.35 -2.15 8.22
N ALA A 133 18.96 -1.80 9.35
CA ALA A 133 18.72 -0.50 10.00
C ALA A 133 19.20 0.71 9.17
N GLN A 134 20.00 0.48 8.12
CA GLN A 134 20.52 1.52 7.23
C GLN A 134 19.72 1.66 5.94
N HIS A 135 19.16 0.57 5.43
CA HIS A 135 18.54 0.49 4.12
C HIS A 135 17.03 0.19 4.18
N LEU A 136 16.27 1.05 3.54
CA LEU A 136 14.82 1.02 3.46
C LEU A 136 14.40 1.11 1.99
N TYR A 137 13.57 0.18 1.54
CA TYR A 137 12.83 0.29 0.29
C TYR A 137 11.40 0.75 0.55
N SER A 138 10.86 1.55 -0.36
CA SER A 138 9.47 1.98 -0.34
C SER A 138 8.79 1.71 -1.68
N ALA A 139 7.49 1.41 -1.65
CA ALA A 139 6.65 1.35 -2.82
C ALA A 139 5.28 1.94 -2.48
N LYS A 140 4.81 2.86 -3.32
CA LYS A 140 3.46 3.42 -3.28
C LYS A 140 2.64 2.76 -4.38
N ILE A 141 1.50 2.20 -3.98
CA ILE A 141 0.62 1.41 -4.86
C ILE A 141 -0.80 1.94 -4.71
N PRO A 142 -1.26 2.76 -5.67
CA PRO A 142 -2.64 3.19 -5.71
C PRO A 142 -3.59 2.00 -5.90
N TYR A 143 -4.78 2.11 -5.36
CA TYR A 143 -5.87 1.17 -5.63
C TYR A 143 -7.22 1.87 -5.65
N MET A 144 -8.16 1.29 -6.38
CA MET A 144 -9.54 1.72 -6.39
C MET A 144 -10.44 0.60 -5.87
N THR A 145 -11.41 0.95 -5.03
CA THR A 145 -12.40 0.02 -4.45
C THR A 145 -13.75 0.72 -4.25
N SER A 146 -14.75 0.03 -3.67
CA SER A 146 -16.02 0.65 -3.27
C SER A 146 -15.83 1.66 -2.13
N ASP A 147 -16.89 2.38 -1.76
CA ASP A 147 -16.90 3.33 -0.64
C ASP A 147 -16.40 2.74 0.69
N GLU A 148 -16.83 1.51 0.98
CA GLU A 148 -16.45 0.77 2.20
C GLU A 148 -15.49 -0.38 1.89
N GLY A 149 -14.83 -0.30 0.74
CA GLY A 149 -13.86 -1.29 0.31
C GLY A 149 -12.48 -1.05 0.92
N SER A 150 -11.65 -2.09 0.96
CA SER A 150 -10.27 -1.98 1.46
C SER A 150 -9.38 -3.06 0.86
N VAL A 151 -8.11 -3.09 1.24
CA VAL A 151 -7.16 -4.12 0.83
C VAL A 151 -6.71 -4.94 2.04
N THR A 152 -6.81 -6.26 1.93
CA THR A 152 -6.10 -7.17 2.83
C THR A 152 -4.67 -7.33 2.33
N VAL A 153 -3.71 -7.14 3.22
CA VAL A 153 -2.27 -7.30 2.95
C VAL A 153 -1.76 -8.51 3.72
N THR A 154 -1.05 -9.41 3.05
CA THR A 154 -0.52 -10.63 3.69
C THR A 154 0.88 -10.94 3.19
N ALA A 155 1.80 -11.25 4.10
CA ALA A 155 3.13 -11.71 3.74
C ALA A 155 3.19 -13.24 3.64
N GLN A 156 3.86 -13.76 2.59
CA GLN A 156 4.15 -15.17 2.40
C GLN A 156 5.61 -15.31 1.92
N GLY A 157 6.52 -15.51 2.87
CA GLY A 157 7.96 -15.54 2.59
C GLY A 157 8.45 -14.19 2.05
N GLN A 158 8.98 -14.18 0.83
CA GLN A 158 9.42 -12.94 0.16
C GLN A 158 8.29 -12.23 -0.59
N ASN A 159 7.09 -12.81 -0.63
CA ASN A 159 5.96 -12.22 -1.33
C ASN A 159 5.06 -11.45 -0.35
N ILE A 160 4.50 -10.34 -0.83
CA ILE A 160 3.42 -9.59 -0.21
C ILE A 160 2.24 -9.68 -1.17
N ILE A 161 1.11 -10.15 -0.66
CA ILE A 161 -0.12 -10.37 -1.41
C ILE A 161 -1.10 -9.25 -1.03
N LEU A 162 -1.60 -8.53 -2.02
CA LEU A 162 -2.62 -7.51 -1.89
C LEU A 162 -3.93 -8.03 -2.46
N GLN A 163 -4.98 -8.10 -1.65
CA GLN A 163 -6.29 -8.58 -2.06
C GLN A 163 -7.37 -7.55 -1.73
N LYS A 164 -8.00 -6.98 -2.75
CA LYS A 164 -9.14 -6.08 -2.55
C LYS A 164 -10.33 -6.84 -1.98
N LYS A 165 -11.08 -6.15 -1.12
CA LYS A 165 -12.34 -6.61 -0.57
C LYS A 165 -13.35 -5.47 -0.54
N ILE A 166 -14.62 -5.83 -0.69
CA ILE A 166 -15.76 -4.93 -0.50
C ILE A 166 -16.53 -5.34 0.74
N TYR A 167 -17.08 -4.36 1.44
CA TYR A 167 -18.02 -4.59 2.53
C TYR A 167 -19.36 -5.10 1.99
N LEU A 168 -20.00 -6.02 2.72
CA LEU A 168 -21.26 -6.66 2.36
C LEU A 168 -22.38 -6.40 3.38
N GLY A 169 -22.19 -5.46 4.31
CA GLY A 169 -23.06 -5.31 5.47
C GLY A 169 -22.54 -6.08 6.68
N ASP A 170 -23.22 -5.87 7.81
CA ASP A 170 -22.96 -6.60 9.04
C ASP A 170 -23.73 -7.92 9.07
N ASP A 171 -23.20 -8.89 9.81
CA ASP A 171 -23.93 -10.12 10.11
C ASP A 171 -24.97 -9.92 11.22
N GLN A 172 -25.70 -10.99 11.56
CA GLN A 172 -26.73 -10.95 12.61
C GLN A 172 -26.19 -10.59 14.01
N LYS A 173 -24.87 -10.58 14.20
CA LYS A 173 -24.18 -10.20 15.43
C LYS A 173 -23.53 -8.82 15.34
N GLY A 174 -23.74 -8.08 14.24
CA GLY A 174 -23.13 -6.78 14.02
C GLY A 174 -21.66 -6.85 13.58
N LEU A 175 -21.17 -8.00 13.10
CA LEU A 175 -19.81 -8.13 12.60
C LEU A 175 -19.76 -7.85 11.10
N ALA A 176 -18.90 -6.90 10.72
CA ALA A 176 -18.68 -6.52 9.33
C ALA A 176 -18.27 -7.71 8.46
N LYS A 177 -19.01 -7.94 7.37
CA LYS A 177 -18.69 -8.97 6.37
C LYS A 177 -18.03 -8.34 5.17
N TYR A 178 -17.04 -9.05 4.64
CA TYR A 178 -16.30 -8.63 3.46
C TYR A 178 -16.23 -9.76 2.44
N LYS A 179 -16.14 -9.38 1.16
CA LYS A 179 -15.88 -10.31 0.06
C LYS A 179 -14.68 -9.86 -0.74
N ASN A 180 -13.77 -10.79 -1.00
CA ASN A 180 -12.65 -10.57 -1.91
C ASN A 180 -13.17 -10.34 -3.33
N ILE A 181 -12.61 -9.33 -3.99
CA ILE A 181 -12.92 -8.97 -5.36
C ILE A 181 -11.65 -8.91 -6.18
N GLY A 182 -11.78 -9.24 -7.46
CA GLY A 182 -10.64 -9.16 -8.36
C GLY A 182 -9.55 -10.19 -8.14
N GLN A 183 -8.51 -10.09 -8.97
CA GLN A 183 -7.30 -10.89 -8.80
C GLN A 183 -6.37 -10.20 -7.78
N SER A 184 -5.77 -10.98 -6.88
CA SER A 184 -4.74 -10.46 -6.00
C SER A 184 -3.51 -9.98 -6.79
N ILE A 185 -2.85 -8.97 -6.25
CA ILE A 185 -1.52 -8.56 -6.70
C ILE A 185 -0.48 -9.23 -5.82
N VAL A 186 0.58 -9.73 -6.44
CA VAL A 186 1.75 -10.24 -5.73
C VAL A 186 2.92 -9.30 -5.98
N ILE A 187 3.54 -8.88 -4.89
CA ILE A 187 4.76 -8.08 -4.86
C ILE A 187 5.83 -8.97 -4.25
N LYS A 188 7.02 -8.97 -4.84
CA LYS A 188 8.15 -9.73 -4.32
C LYS A 188 9.21 -8.78 -3.78
N LYS A 189 9.79 -9.16 -2.66
CA LYS A 189 11.01 -8.56 -2.12
C LYS A 189 12.21 -9.15 -2.83
N GLU A 190 12.97 -8.30 -3.51
CA GLU A 190 14.22 -8.68 -4.15
C GLU A 190 15.37 -7.84 -3.61
N ASN A 191 16.37 -8.50 -3.04
CA ASN A 191 17.59 -7.83 -2.61
C ASN A 191 18.19 -7.02 -3.77
N ASN A 192 18.61 -5.79 -3.50
CA ASN A 192 19.15 -4.81 -4.45
C ASN A 192 18.16 -4.24 -5.49
N LYS A 193 16.93 -4.77 -5.58
CA LYS A 193 15.88 -4.20 -6.45
C LYS A 193 14.70 -3.62 -5.66
N GLY A 194 14.57 -3.98 -4.39
CA GLY A 194 13.48 -3.52 -3.53
C GLY A 194 12.21 -4.32 -3.74
N LEU A 195 11.07 -3.63 -3.75
CA LEU A 195 9.74 -4.20 -3.93
C LEU A 195 9.42 -4.23 -5.43
N VAL A 196 9.27 -5.42 -6.01
CA VAL A 196 9.01 -5.61 -7.44
C VAL A 196 7.65 -6.25 -7.68
N TYR A 197 6.97 -5.83 -8.73
CA TYR A 197 5.74 -6.48 -9.15
C TYR A 197 6.04 -7.91 -9.64
N GLN A 198 5.27 -8.89 -9.17
CA GLN A 198 5.42 -10.30 -9.52
C GLN A 198 4.28 -10.79 -10.40
N SER A 199 3.02 -10.54 -10.01
CA SER A 199 1.84 -11.01 -10.74
C SER A 199 0.54 -10.31 -10.32
N GLY A 200 -0.54 -10.55 -11.09
CA GLY A 200 -1.88 -9.99 -10.87
C GLY A 200 -2.31 -9.03 -11.98
N ASN A 201 -3.45 -8.36 -11.85
CA ASN A 201 -3.86 -7.32 -12.81
C ASN A 201 -3.74 -5.94 -12.18
N MET A 202 -2.55 -5.32 -12.30
CA MET A 202 -2.26 -4.03 -11.65
C MET A 202 -3.19 -2.92 -12.12
N LYS A 203 -3.52 -2.89 -13.41
CA LYS A 203 -4.44 -1.89 -13.97
C LYS A 203 -5.83 -2.01 -13.36
N SER A 204 -6.39 -3.22 -13.26
CA SER A 204 -7.68 -3.42 -12.58
C SER A 204 -7.60 -3.06 -11.09
N PHE A 205 -6.50 -3.45 -10.43
CA PHE A 205 -6.28 -3.12 -9.03
C PHE A 205 -6.32 -1.60 -8.78
N GLN A 206 -5.64 -0.83 -9.64
CA GLN A 206 -5.51 0.62 -9.58
C GLN A 206 -6.77 1.40 -9.99
N TYR A 207 -7.54 0.90 -10.95
CA TYR A 207 -8.57 1.71 -11.63
C TYR A 207 -9.98 1.11 -11.67
N ASP A 208 -10.16 -0.15 -11.28
CA ASP A 208 -11.48 -0.80 -11.27
C ASP A 208 -11.91 -1.11 -9.84
N ALA A 209 -12.96 -0.45 -9.36
CA ALA A 209 -13.44 -0.62 -7.98
C ALA A 209 -13.84 -2.07 -7.64
N PHE A 210 -14.16 -2.91 -8.63
CA PHE A 210 -14.74 -4.24 -8.40
C PHE A 210 -13.90 -5.40 -8.98
N LYS A 211 -12.69 -5.15 -9.46
CA LYS A 211 -11.82 -6.16 -10.11
C LYS A 211 -10.34 -6.10 -9.74
#